data_AF-H9F7Q3-F1
#
_entry.id   AF-H9F7Q3-F1
#
_cell.length_a   1.000
_cell.length_b   1.000
_cell.length_c   1.000
_cell.angle_alpha   90.00
_cell.angle_beta   90.00
_cell.angle_gamma   90.00
#
_symmetry.space_group_name_H-M   'P 1'
#
loop_
_entity.id
_entity.type
_entity.pdbx_description
1 polymer ?
#
loop_
_entity_poly.entity_id
_entity_poly.type
_entity_poly.pdbx_seq_one_letter_code
_entity_poly.pdbx_strand_id
1 'polypeptide(L)'
;REEVSRRLRYESQLFGWLLIGVVAILVFLTKCLKHYCSPLSYRQEAYWAQYRANEDQLFQRTAEVHSRVLAANNVRRFFGFVALNKDDEELVANFPVEGTQPRPQWNAITGVYLYRENQGLPLYSRLHKWAQGLAGNGAAPDNVEMALLAS
;
A
#
# COMPACT_ATOMS: atom_id res chain seq x y z
N ARG A 1 -43.41 -27.40 -27.05
CA ARG A 1 -43.03 -26.42 -25.99
C ARG A 1 -42.19 -27.08 -24.89
N GLU A 2 -42.61 -28.21 -24.34
CA GLU A 2 -41.87 -28.89 -23.27
C GLU A 2 -40.47 -29.40 -23.69
N GLU A 3 -40.32 -29.91 -24.90
CA GLU A 3 -39.03 -30.42 -25.41
C GLU A 3 -37.99 -29.30 -25.56
N VAL A 4 -38.45 -28.12 -26.01
CA VAL A 4 -37.62 -26.91 -26.12
C VAL A 4 -37.20 -26.43 -24.72
N SER A 5 -38.11 -26.43 -23.74
CA SER A 5 -37.75 -26.10 -22.35
C SER A 5 -36.79 -27.10 -21.72
N ARG A 6 -36.89 -28.39 -22.09
CA ARG A 6 -35.97 -29.44 -21.62
C ARG A 6 -34.58 -29.29 -22.23
N ARG A 7 -34.48 -28.96 -23.51
CA ARG A 7 -33.19 -28.63 -24.17
C ARG A 7 -32.53 -27.41 -23.56
N LEU A 8 -33.27 -26.30 -23.38
CA LEU A 8 -32.72 -25.08 -22.78
C LEU A 8 -32.23 -25.30 -21.34
N ARG A 9 -32.95 -26.11 -20.54
CA ARG A 9 -32.50 -26.51 -19.19
C ARG A 9 -31.23 -27.35 -19.22
N TYR A 10 -31.12 -28.28 -20.17
CA TYR A 10 -29.93 -29.11 -20.33
C TYR A 10 -28.71 -28.28 -20.76
N GLU A 11 -28.89 -27.38 -21.72
CA GLU A 11 -27.83 -26.44 -22.15
C GLU A 11 -27.38 -25.54 -21.01
N SER A 12 -28.32 -25.01 -20.21
CA SER A 12 -27.98 -24.18 -19.04
C SER A 12 -27.18 -24.96 -17.99
N GLN A 13 -27.54 -26.22 -17.72
CA GLN A 13 -26.80 -27.07 -16.78
C GLN A 13 -25.42 -27.43 -17.32
N LEU A 14 -25.29 -27.70 -18.62
CA LEU A 14 -24.02 -27.99 -19.27
C LEU A 14 -23.07 -26.79 -19.18
N PHE A 15 -23.55 -25.57 -19.48
CA PHE A 15 -22.76 -24.36 -19.30
C PHE A 15 -22.38 -24.12 -17.84
N GLY A 16 -23.27 -24.43 -16.89
CA GLY A 16 -22.96 -24.38 -15.46
C GLY A 16 -21.80 -25.30 -15.08
N TRP A 17 -21.83 -26.56 -15.50
CA TRP A 17 -20.76 -27.53 -15.23
C TRP A 17 -19.44 -27.17 -15.93
N LEU A 18 -19.50 -26.70 -17.18
CA LEU A 18 -18.33 -26.22 -17.90
C LEU A 18 -17.72 -25.00 -17.21
N LEU A 19 -18.53 -24.05 -16.77
CA LEU A 19 -18.07 -22.87 -16.05
C LEU A 19 -17.39 -23.25 -14.73
N ILE A 20 -17.97 -24.18 -13.96
CA ILE A 20 -17.37 -24.69 -12.73
C ILE A 20 -16.01 -25.35 -13.03
N GLY A 21 -15.92 -26.19 -14.06
CA GLY A 21 -14.67 -26.81 -14.47
C GLY A 21 -13.60 -25.79 -14.87
N VAL A 22 -13.97 -24.80 -15.68
CA VAL A 22 -13.06 -23.72 -16.11
C VAL A 22 -12.59 -22.88 -14.92
N VAL A 23 -13.49 -22.51 -14.01
CA VAL A 23 -13.14 -21.76 -12.78
C VAL A 23 -12.20 -22.58 -11.89
N ALA A 24 -12.45 -23.89 -11.73
CA ALA A 24 -11.58 -24.75 -10.94
C ALA A 24 -10.16 -24.84 -11.53
N ILE A 25 -10.05 -24.98 -12.86
CA ILE A 25 -8.75 -24.99 -13.56
C ILE A 25 -8.05 -23.64 -13.43
N LEU A 26 -8.75 -22.52 -13.58
CA LEU A 26 -8.20 -21.18 -13.37
C LEU A 26 -7.67 -20.98 -11.95
N VAL A 27 -8.41 -21.42 -10.94
CA VAL A 27 -7.97 -21.35 -9.53
C VAL A 27 -6.75 -22.23 -9.29
N PHE A 28 -6.71 -23.43 -9.87
CA PHE A 28 -5.55 -24.31 -9.78
C PHE A 28 -4.31 -23.70 -10.45
N LEU A 29 -4.46 -23.18 -11.68
CA LEU A 29 -3.37 -22.53 -12.42
C LEU A 29 -2.86 -21.29 -11.69
N THR A 30 -3.73 -20.44 -11.13
CA THR A 30 -3.30 -19.27 -10.36
C THR A 30 -2.55 -19.65 -9.08
N LYS A 31 -2.95 -20.74 -8.40
CA LYS A 31 -2.24 -21.29 -7.24
C LYS A 31 -0.86 -21.86 -7.63
N CYS A 32 -0.80 -22.65 -8.69
CA CYS A 32 0.45 -23.22 -9.21
C CYS A 32 1.40 -22.12 -9.70
N LEU A 33 0.90 -21.13 -10.44
CA LEU A 33 1.68 -19.97 -10.88
C LEU A 33 2.14 -19.12 -9.69
N LYS A 34 1.31 -18.88 -8.67
CA LYS A 34 1.75 -18.18 -7.47
C LYS A 34 2.86 -18.95 -6.73
N HIS A 35 2.81 -20.28 -6.71
CA HIS A 35 3.83 -21.10 -6.07
C HIS A 35 5.12 -21.22 -6.90
N TYR A 36 4.99 -21.31 -8.24
CA TYR A 36 6.12 -21.45 -9.17
C TYR A 36 6.80 -20.10 -9.49
N CYS A 37 6.02 -19.02 -9.59
CA CYS A 37 6.49 -17.64 -9.78
C CYS A 37 6.77 -16.92 -8.45
N SER A 38 7.02 -17.65 -7.35
CA SER A 38 7.59 -17.09 -6.13
C SER A 38 9.08 -17.47 -5.97
N PRO A 39 9.98 -17.13 -6.93
CA PRO A 39 11.42 -17.27 -6.74
C PRO A 39 11.98 -16.19 -5.79
N LEU A 40 11.17 -15.23 -5.34
CA LEU A 40 11.47 -14.44 -4.16
C LEU A 40 11.22 -15.32 -2.94
N SER A 41 12.31 -15.63 -2.24
CA SER A 41 12.35 -16.51 -1.06
C SER A 41 11.11 -16.28 -0.21
N TYR A 42 10.28 -17.32 0.01
CA TYR A 42 9.05 -17.25 0.83
C TYR A 42 9.25 -16.48 2.16
N ARG A 43 10.47 -16.54 2.71
CA ARG A 43 10.89 -15.81 3.90
C ARG A 43 11.01 -14.29 3.69
N GLN A 44 11.50 -13.85 2.52
CA GLN A 44 11.55 -12.43 2.15
C GLN A 44 10.16 -11.85 1.92
N GLU A 45 9.23 -12.59 1.28
CA GLU A 45 7.85 -12.11 1.12
C GLU A 45 7.14 -11.99 2.49
N ALA A 46 7.32 -12.98 3.38
CA ALA A 46 6.79 -12.94 4.74
C ALA A 46 7.36 -11.76 5.55
N TYR A 47 8.68 -11.54 5.50
CA TYR A 47 9.32 -10.39 6.13
C TYR A 47 8.79 -9.07 5.55
N TRP A 48 8.64 -9.00 4.23
CA TRP A 48 8.12 -7.80 3.55
C TRP A 48 6.68 -7.49 3.95
N ALA A 49 5.82 -8.50 4.07
CA ALA A 49 4.46 -8.34 4.56
C ALA A 49 4.45 -7.80 5.99
N GLN A 50 5.30 -8.34 6.87
CA GLN A 50 5.41 -7.90 8.25
C GLN A 50 5.99 -6.47 8.35
N TYR A 51 7.00 -6.13 7.56
CA TYR A 51 7.56 -4.79 7.50
C TYR A 51 6.50 -3.77 7.10
N ARG A 52 5.70 -4.04 6.06
CA ARG A 52 4.61 -3.14 5.64
C ARG A 52 3.55 -2.95 6.72
N ALA A 53 3.17 -4.02 7.41
CA ALA A 53 2.20 -3.94 8.51
C ALA A 53 2.73 -3.08 9.67
N ASN A 54 3.99 -3.29 10.05
CA ASN A 54 4.63 -2.50 11.10
C ASN A 54 4.78 -1.03 10.67
N GLU A 55 5.26 -0.79 9.45
CA GLU A 55 5.44 0.56 8.91
C GLU A 55 4.13 1.34 8.93
N ASP A 56 3.03 0.75 8.45
CA ASP A 56 1.71 1.39 8.47
C ASP A 56 1.23 1.66 9.90
N GLN A 57 1.37 0.70 10.82
CA GLN A 57 0.98 0.89 12.22
C GLN A 57 1.77 2.03 12.89
N LEU A 58 3.09 2.06 12.69
CA LEU A 58 3.94 3.14 13.21
C LEU A 58 3.58 4.47 12.56
N PHE A 59 3.35 4.48 11.25
CA PHE A 59 2.99 5.69 10.52
C PHE A 59 1.68 6.29 11.00
N GLN A 60 0.63 5.48 11.19
CA GLN A 60 -0.66 5.95 11.70
C GLN A 60 -0.54 6.53 13.11
N ARG A 61 0.16 5.82 14.02
CA ARG A 61 0.37 6.31 15.39
C ARG A 61 1.15 7.63 15.41
N THR A 62 2.22 7.74 14.61
CA THR A 62 3.01 8.97 14.53
C THR A 62 2.23 10.10 13.87
N ALA A 63 1.43 9.81 12.83
CA ALA A 63 0.58 10.80 12.18
C ALA A 63 -0.47 11.37 13.13
N GLU A 64 -1.09 10.52 13.95
CA GLU A 64 -2.04 10.94 14.98
C GLU A 64 -1.39 11.90 15.98
N VAL A 65 -0.25 11.51 16.57
CA VAL A 65 0.51 12.35 17.52
C VAL A 65 0.93 13.66 16.87
N HIS A 66 1.51 13.61 15.68
CA HIS A 66 1.96 14.81 14.96
C HIS A 66 0.80 15.78 14.68
N SER A 67 -0.36 15.26 14.24
CA SER A 67 -1.54 16.09 13.98
C SER A 67 -2.06 16.76 15.25
N ARG A 68 -2.01 16.05 16.39
CA ARG A 68 -2.45 16.54 17.70
C ARG A 68 -1.54 17.65 18.21
N VAL A 69 -0.22 17.48 18.11
CA VAL A 69 0.76 18.52 18.48
C VAL A 69 0.61 19.76 17.60
N LEU A 70 0.45 19.57 16.28
CA LEU A 70 0.26 20.69 15.36
C LEU A 70 -1.04 21.47 15.65
N ALA A 71 -2.13 20.76 15.93
CA ALA A 71 -3.40 21.37 16.33
C ALA A 71 -3.24 22.14 17.65
N ALA A 72 -2.57 21.57 18.65
CA ALA A 72 -2.28 22.24 19.91
C ALA A 72 -1.49 23.54 19.67
N ASN A 73 -0.44 23.50 18.86
CA ASN A 73 0.34 24.71 18.54
C ASN A 73 -0.50 25.80 17.86
N ASN A 74 -1.41 25.43 16.95
CA ASN A 74 -2.30 26.38 16.29
C ASN A 74 -3.33 27.00 17.27
N VAL A 75 -3.93 26.19 18.14
CA VAL A 75 -4.87 26.66 19.17
C VAL A 75 -4.14 27.57 20.17
N ARG A 76 -2.91 27.22 20.57
CA ARG A 76 -2.05 28.04 21.43
C ARG A 76 -1.78 29.40 20.81
N ARG A 77 -1.52 29.43 19.50
CA ARG A 77 -1.24 30.67 18.77
C ARG A 77 -2.47 31.57 18.64
N PHE A 78 -3.67 30.99 18.57
CA PHE A 78 -4.92 31.75 18.47
C PHE A 78 -5.42 32.27 19.82
N PHE A 79 -5.44 31.42 20.86
CA PHE A 79 -5.99 31.76 22.18
C PHE A 79 -4.93 32.21 23.21
N GLY A 80 -3.64 32.00 22.94
CA GLY A 80 -2.54 32.27 23.88
C GLY A 80 -2.24 31.11 24.84
N PHE A 81 -3.09 30.10 24.92
CA PHE A 81 -2.92 28.90 25.76
C PHE A 81 -3.66 27.70 25.15
N VAL A 82 -3.40 26.50 25.67
CA VAL A 82 -4.12 25.26 25.33
C VAL A 82 -4.33 24.47 26.60
N ALA A 83 -5.55 23.98 26.82
CA ALA A 83 -5.82 23.02 27.88
C ALA A 83 -5.47 21.61 27.37
N LEU A 84 -4.30 21.11 27.76
CA LEU A 84 -3.84 19.75 27.46
C LEU A 84 -3.96 18.86 28.71
N ASN A 85 -4.16 17.56 28.50
CA ASN A 85 -3.97 16.56 29.55
C ASN A 85 -2.47 16.32 29.75
N LYS A 86 -2.08 15.73 30.88
CA LYS A 86 -0.66 15.42 31.19
C LYS A 86 0.03 14.63 30.07
N ASP A 87 -0.64 13.60 29.56
CA ASP A 87 -0.12 12.77 28.47
C ASP A 87 0.11 13.58 27.17
N ASP A 88 -0.76 14.55 26.88
CA ASP A 88 -0.63 15.38 25.68
C ASP A 88 0.44 16.47 25.84
N GLU A 89 0.60 16.99 27.05
CA GLU A 89 1.63 17.96 27.38
C GLU A 89 3.03 17.34 27.23
N GLU A 90 3.19 16.09 27.68
CA GLU A 90 4.40 15.30 27.42
C GLU A 90 4.66 15.09 25.93
N LEU A 91 3.62 14.80 25.13
CA LEU A 91 3.77 14.65 23.68
C LEU A 91 4.23 15.94 23.00
N VAL A 92 3.65 17.09 23.38
CA VAL A 92 4.05 18.40 22.85
C VAL A 92 5.47 18.78 23.28
N ALA A 93 5.87 18.43 24.50
CA ALA A 93 7.22 18.69 25.01
C ALA A 93 8.29 17.82 24.34
N ASN A 94 7.97 16.53 24.10
CA ASN A 94 8.89 15.57 23.52
C ASN A 94 9.06 15.72 22.00
N PHE A 95 8.04 16.22 21.29
CA PHE A 95 8.03 16.33 19.83
C PHE A 95 7.69 17.75 19.36
N PRO A 96 8.64 18.70 19.38
CA PRO A 96 8.42 20.03 18.82
C PRO A 96 8.23 19.96 17.31
N VAL A 97 7.05 20.36 16.82
CA VAL A 97 6.72 20.41 15.39
C VAL A 97 6.65 21.86 14.93
N GLU A 98 7.59 22.26 14.07
CA GLU A 98 7.62 23.62 13.49
C GLU A 98 6.74 23.75 12.23
N GLY A 99 6.45 22.65 11.53
CA GLY A 99 5.60 22.65 10.33
C GLY A 99 5.34 21.24 9.79
N THR A 100 4.30 21.12 8.95
CA THR A 100 4.00 19.85 8.25
C THR A 100 4.87 19.68 7.01
N GLN A 101 5.18 18.44 6.65
CA GLN A 101 5.95 18.14 5.45
C GLN A 101 5.24 18.70 4.19
N PRO A 102 5.99 19.26 3.21
CA PRO A 102 5.43 19.76 1.97
C PRO A 102 4.68 18.68 1.15
N ARG A 103 3.62 19.07 0.44
CA ARG A 103 2.87 18.20 -0.49
C ARG A 103 3.72 17.32 -1.43
N PRO A 104 4.83 17.78 -2.06
CA PRO A 104 5.64 16.92 -2.92
C PRO A 104 6.26 15.72 -2.17
N GLN A 105 6.58 15.88 -0.88
CA GLN A 105 7.14 14.80 -0.07
C GLN A 105 6.07 13.75 0.27
N TRP A 106 4.83 14.18 0.52
CA TRP A 106 3.68 13.28 0.69
C TRP A 106 3.41 12.47 -0.58
N ASN A 107 3.47 13.10 -1.75
CA ASN A 107 3.29 12.39 -3.02
C ASN A 107 4.41 11.38 -3.30
N ALA A 108 5.64 11.65 -2.85
CA ALA A 108 6.78 10.75 -3.03
C ALA A 108 6.63 9.44 -2.22
N ILE A 109 6.00 9.49 -1.05
CA ILE A 109 5.79 8.34 -0.16
C ILE A 109 4.46 7.61 -0.40
N THR A 110 3.51 8.21 -1.11
CA THR A 110 2.16 7.65 -1.32
C THR A 110 2.10 6.73 -2.55
N GLY A 111 1.50 5.55 -2.44
CA GLY A 111 1.20 4.63 -3.56
C GLY A 111 1.74 3.21 -3.38
N VAL A 112 1.29 2.30 -4.23
CA VAL A 112 1.68 0.88 -4.19
C VAL A 112 3.14 0.74 -4.63
N TYR A 113 3.97 0.12 -3.78
CA TYR A 113 5.36 -0.19 -4.11
C TYR A 113 5.48 -1.61 -4.67
N LEU A 114 5.90 -1.72 -5.94
CA LEU A 114 6.37 -2.97 -6.52
C LEU A 114 7.80 -3.22 -6.03
N TYR A 115 8.07 -4.43 -5.54
CA TYR A 115 9.40 -4.82 -5.07
C TYR A 115 10.44 -4.54 -6.15
N ARG A 116 11.44 -3.72 -5.82
CA ARG A 116 12.58 -3.42 -6.68
C ARG A 116 13.83 -3.46 -5.81
N GLU A 117 14.76 -4.35 -6.16
CA GLU A 117 16.12 -4.31 -5.64
C GLU A 117 16.84 -3.14 -6.29
N ASN A 118 17.43 -2.26 -5.50
CA ASN A 118 18.33 -1.23 -6.02
C ASN A 118 19.74 -1.54 -5.54
N GLN A 119 20.66 -1.77 -6.48
CA GLN A 119 22.08 -2.06 -6.19
C GLN A 119 22.29 -3.25 -5.22
N GLY A 120 21.42 -4.26 -5.27
CA GLY A 120 21.50 -5.45 -4.40
C GLY A 120 20.91 -5.28 -2.99
N LEU A 121 20.33 -4.12 -2.67
CA LEU A 121 19.60 -3.89 -1.41
C LEU A 121 18.08 -3.98 -1.66
N PRO A 122 17.35 -4.81 -0.90
CA PRO A 122 15.90 -4.91 -1.01
C PRO A 122 15.23 -3.66 -0.40
N LEU A 123 14.48 -2.93 -1.23
CA LEU A 123 13.62 -1.84 -0.76
C LEU A 123 12.23 -2.39 -0.48
N TYR A 124 11.69 -2.09 0.71
CA TYR A 124 10.43 -2.67 1.19
C TYR A 124 9.23 -1.71 1.10
N SER A 125 9.44 -0.41 0.91
CA SER A 125 8.37 0.57 0.76
C SER A 125 8.85 1.83 0.02
N ARG A 126 7.91 2.67 -0.44
CA ARG A 126 8.23 3.99 -0.97
C ARG A 126 8.82 4.91 0.09
N LEU A 127 8.38 4.78 1.33
CA LEU A 127 8.92 5.52 2.47
C LEU A 127 10.38 5.13 2.72
N HIS A 128 10.68 3.83 2.68
CA HIS A 128 12.05 3.31 2.77
C HIS A 128 12.91 3.80 1.60
N LYS A 129 12.38 3.79 0.37
CA LYS A 129 13.08 4.34 -0.81
C LYS A 129 13.38 5.84 -0.67
N TRP A 130 12.40 6.62 -0.19
CA TRP A 130 12.57 8.04 0.07
C TRP A 130 13.62 8.30 1.17
N ALA A 131 13.57 7.53 2.26
CA ALA A 131 14.50 7.64 3.38
C ALA A 131 15.95 7.31 3.00
N GLN A 132 16.17 6.36 2.09
CA GLN A 132 17.51 6.04 1.57
C GLN A 132 18.09 7.10 0.61
N GLY A 133 17.39 8.19 0.33
CA GLY A 133 17.91 9.27 -0.52
C GLY A 133 18.05 8.89 -2.01
N LEU A 134 17.51 7.75 -2.44
CA LEU A 134 17.54 7.29 -3.83
C LEU A 134 16.64 8.11 -4.78
N ALA A 135 16.07 9.20 -4.29
CA ALA A 135 15.25 10.16 -5.03
C ALA A 135 16.03 11.43 -5.44
N GLY A 136 17.36 11.40 -5.43
CA GLY A 136 18.22 12.53 -5.77
C GLY A 136 19.06 12.30 -7.02
N ASN A 137 18.45 12.26 -8.21
CA ASN A 137 19.01 12.90 -9.41
C ASN A 137 17.89 13.06 -10.45
N GLY A 138 17.56 14.31 -10.73
CA GLY A 138 16.43 14.69 -11.57
C GLY A 138 16.57 14.20 -13.01
N ALA A 139 15.65 13.36 -13.43
CA ALA A 139 14.99 13.36 -14.73
C ALA A 139 13.89 12.30 -14.63
N ALA A 140 12.65 12.69 -14.92
CA ALA A 140 11.55 11.76 -15.11
C ALA A 140 11.97 10.67 -16.15
N PRO A 141 11.35 9.48 -16.15
CA PRO A 141 9.97 9.48 -16.60
C PRO A 141 9.03 8.54 -15.83
N ASP A 142 8.16 9.14 -15.01
CA ASP A 142 6.83 8.59 -14.70
C ASP A 142 5.95 8.48 -15.98
N ASN A 143 6.46 8.91 -17.15
CA ASN A 143 5.84 8.82 -18.46
C ASN A 143 6.23 7.59 -19.30
N VAL A 144 7.09 6.67 -18.82
CA VAL A 144 7.34 5.39 -19.55
C VAL A 144 6.39 4.28 -19.10
N GLU A 145 5.88 4.32 -17.87
CA GLU A 145 5.06 3.22 -17.34
C GLU A 145 3.60 3.27 -17.82
N MET A 146 3.09 4.44 -18.21
CA MET A 146 1.76 4.54 -18.84
C MET A 146 1.75 4.13 -20.33
N ALA A 147 2.93 3.98 -20.96
CA ALA A 147 3.04 3.53 -22.34
C ALA A 147 3.05 2.00 -22.49
N LEU A 148 3.57 1.27 -21.49
CA LEU A 148 3.64 -0.20 -21.52
C LEU A 148 2.31 -0.90 -21.17
N LEU A 149 1.33 -0.16 -20.66
CA LEU A 149 -0.03 -0.66 -20.45
C LEU A 149 -0.99 -0.34 -21.63
N ALA A 150 -0.49 0.35 -22.66
CA ALA A 150 -1.27 0.77 -23.83
C ALA A 150 -0.78 0.16 -25.16
N SER A 151 0.18 -0.78 -25.13
CA SER A 151 0.70 -1.50 -26.30
C SER A 151 0.37 -2.99 -26.25
#